data_AF-A0A3M0JND9-F1
#
_entry.id   AF-A0A3M0JND9-F1
#
_cell.length_a   1.000
_cell.length_b   1.000
_cell.length_c   1.000
_cell.angle_alpha   90.00
_cell.angle_beta   90.00
_cell.angle_gamma   90.00
#
_symmetry.space_group_name_H-M   'P 1'
#
loop_
_entity.id
_entity.type
_entity.pdbx_description
1 polymer ?
#
loop_
_entity_poly.entity_id
_entity_poly.type
_entity_poly.pdbx_seq_one_letter_code
_entity_poly.pdbx_strand_id
1 'polypeptide(L)'
;MHIPEYSQIVSPLYLVTRKKNDFHWGPEQQQAFAQIKQEIAHAVALGPVRTGPDVKNVLYSAAENNGLSWSLWQKVPGETRSRPLGFWSRSYRGSEANYTPTVKGNLGRL
;
A
#
# COMPACT_ATOMS: atom_id res chain seq x y z
N MET A 1 -4.50 -2.16 12.61
CA MET A 1 -4.96 -3.00 11.49
C MET A 1 -4.84 -4.45 11.90
N HIS A 2 -5.96 -5.16 11.97
CA HIS A 2 -6.04 -6.59 12.28
C HIS A 2 -6.75 -7.26 11.10
N ILE A 3 -6.08 -8.20 10.45
CA ILE A 3 -6.66 -9.01 9.38
C ILE A 3 -6.88 -10.40 9.98
N PRO A 4 -8.14 -10.90 10.03
CA PRO A 4 -8.40 -12.25 10.52
C PRO A 4 -7.67 -13.26 9.64
N GLU A 5 -7.14 -14.32 10.26
CA GLU A 5 -6.53 -15.46 9.55
C GLU A 5 -5.39 -15.09 8.59
N TYR A 6 -4.73 -13.93 8.80
CA TYR A 6 -3.66 -13.42 7.94
C TYR A 6 -2.62 -14.47 7.54
N SER A 7 -2.14 -15.25 8.51
CA SER A 7 -1.16 -16.33 8.31
C SER A 7 -1.66 -17.41 7.34
N GLN A 8 -2.94 -17.77 7.41
CA GLN A 8 -3.54 -18.77 6.54
C GLN A 8 -3.67 -18.23 5.11
N ILE A 9 -4.15 -16.99 4.98
CA ILE A 9 -4.36 -16.32 3.69
C ILE A 9 -3.02 -16.12 2.95
N VAL A 10 -1.95 -15.74 3.65
CA VAL A 10 -0.65 -15.50 3.02
C VAL A 10 0.21 -16.74 2.85
N SER A 11 -0.18 -17.88 3.41
CA SER A 11 0.59 -19.13 3.34
C SER A 11 0.91 -19.56 1.89
N PRO A 12 -0.05 -19.56 0.94
CA PRO A 12 0.25 -19.89 -0.45
C PRO A 12 1.24 -18.91 -1.12
N LEU A 13 1.25 -17.64 -0.70
CA LEU A 13 2.17 -16.60 -1.18
C LEU A 13 3.57 -16.73 -0.58
N TYR A 14 3.67 -17.25 0.64
CA TYR A 14 4.97 -17.52 1.26
C TYR A 14 5.74 -18.60 0.49
N LEU A 15 5.05 -19.62 -0.02
CA LEU A 15 5.65 -20.71 -0.78
C LEU A 15 6.33 -20.24 -2.08
N VAL A 16 5.79 -19.20 -2.73
CA VAL A 16 6.37 -18.63 -3.97
C VAL A 16 7.52 -17.66 -3.73
N THR A 17 7.66 -17.14 -2.50
CA THR A 17 8.72 -16.18 -2.13
C THR A 17 9.88 -16.85 -1.38
N ARG A 18 9.73 -18.13 -0.99
CA ARG A 18 10.76 -18.90 -0.29
C ARG A 18 11.96 -19.20 -1.21
N LYS A 19 13.16 -18.98 -0.69
CA LYS A 19 14.43 -19.30 -1.38
C LYS A 19 14.49 -20.79 -1.72
N LYS A 20 15.04 -21.11 -2.92
CA LYS A 20 15.16 -22.46 -3.50
C LYS A 20 13.85 -23.11 -3.99
N ASN A 21 12.73 -22.40 -3.95
CA ASN A 21 11.53 -22.84 -4.65
C ASN A 21 11.49 -22.23 -6.06
N ASP A 22 11.04 -23.03 -7.02
CA ASP A 22 10.72 -22.53 -8.34
C ASP A 22 9.44 -21.69 -8.27
N PHE A 23 9.43 -20.56 -8.97
CA PHE A 23 8.28 -19.66 -8.98
C PHE A 23 7.12 -20.28 -9.77
N HIS A 24 6.08 -20.71 -9.05
CA HIS A 24 4.86 -21.28 -9.63
C HIS A 24 3.65 -20.46 -9.19
N TRP A 25 2.98 -19.81 -10.15
CA TRP A 25 1.80 -18.99 -9.89
C TRP A 25 0.53 -19.74 -10.32
N GLY A 26 -0.07 -20.47 -9.37
CA GLY A 26 -1.28 -21.25 -9.59
C GLY A 26 -2.57 -20.55 -9.13
N PRO A 27 -3.71 -21.24 -9.26
CA PRO A 27 -5.01 -20.74 -8.80
C PRO A 27 -5.02 -20.40 -7.31
N GLU A 28 -4.35 -21.19 -6.47
CA GLU A 28 -4.27 -20.97 -5.02
C GLU A 28 -3.53 -19.68 -4.67
N GLN A 29 -2.40 -19.42 -5.33
CA GLN A 29 -1.64 -18.17 -5.15
C GLN A 29 -2.45 -16.97 -5.63
N GLN A 30 -3.13 -17.10 -6.77
CA GLN A 30 -3.98 -16.03 -7.30
C GLN A 30 -5.16 -15.73 -6.35
N GLN A 31 -5.80 -16.77 -5.81
CA GLN A 31 -6.88 -16.63 -4.85
C GLN A 31 -6.39 -15.97 -3.55
N ALA A 32 -5.29 -16.46 -2.99
CA ALA A 32 -4.66 -15.87 -1.81
C ALA A 32 -4.31 -14.39 -2.02
N PHE A 33 -3.79 -14.03 -3.20
CA PHE A 33 -3.45 -12.66 -3.56
C PHE A 33 -4.68 -11.76 -3.69
N ALA A 34 -5.76 -12.24 -4.30
CA ALA A 34 -7.02 -11.50 -4.39
C ALA A 34 -7.65 -11.32 -2.99
N GLN A 35 -7.67 -12.38 -2.19
CA GLN A 35 -8.23 -12.38 -0.84
C GLN A 35 -7.49 -11.41 0.07
N ILE A 36 -6.15 -11.43 0.10
CA ILE A 36 -5.40 -10.51 0.97
C ILE A 36 -5.58 -9.04 0.55
N LYS A 37 -5.71 -8.75 -0.76
CA LYS A 37 -6.03 -7.40 -1.22
C LYS A 37 -7.39 -6.92 -0.72
N GLN A 38 -8.40 -7.79 -0.79
CA GLN A 38 -9.73 -7.50 -0.30
C GLN A 38 -9.74 -7.29 1.22
N GLU A 39 -9.11 -8.20 1.97
CA GLU A 39 -8.99 -8.08 3.42
C GLU A 39 -8.23 -6.83 3.85
N ILE A 40 -7.18 -6.44 3.12
CA ILE A 40 -6.48 -5.18 3.34
C ILE A 40 -7.43 -4.01 3.08
N ALA A 41 -8.17 -3.99 1.97
CA ALA A 41 -9.12 -2.92 1.67
C ALA A 41 -10.23 -2.82 2.73
N HIS A 42 -10.72 -3.95 3.23
CA HIS A 42 -11.73 -4.01 4.29
C HIS A 42 -11.14 -3.59 5.65
N ALA A 43 -9.94 -4.02 6.01
CA ALA A 43 -9.29 -3.69 7.29
C ALA A 43 -8.68 -2.27 7.31
N VAL A 44 -8.42 -1.69 6.13
CA VAL A 44 -8.16 -0.26 5.93
C VAL A 44 -9.45 0.56 6.14
N ALA A 45 -10.55 -0.08 6.58
CA ALA A 45 -11.82 0.55 6.97
C ALA A 45 -11.62 2.00 7.42
N LEU A 46 -12.16 2.85 6.56
CA LEU A 46 -12.36 4.29 6.63
C LEU A 46 -13.15 4.64 7.91
N GLY A 47 -12.59 4.34 9.09
CA GLY A 47 -13.10 4.88 10.33
C GLY A 47 -13.17 6.40 10.16
N PRO A 48 -14.20 7.07 10.73
CA PRO A 48 -14.39 8.49 10.53
C PRO A 48 -13.08 9.22 10.80
N VAL A 49 -12.66 10.05 9.84
CA VAL A 49 -11.45 10.86 9.95
C VAL A 49 -11.49 11.53 11.30
N ARG A 50 -10.55 11.18 12.17
CA ARG A 50 -10.55 11.74 13.51
C ARG A 50 -10.12 13.19 13.42
N THR A 51 -10.94 14.07 13.96
CA THR A 51 -10.67 15.50 14.05
C THR A 51 -10.39 15.85 15.50
N GLY A 52 -9.23 16.45 15.75
CA GLY A 52 -8.83 16.93 17.07
C GLY A 52 -7.52 17.70 16.96
N PRO A 53 -7.25 18.65 17.86
CA PRO A 53 -6.07 19.52 17.78
C PRO A 53 -4.75 18.74 17.75
N ASP A 54 -4.74 17.53 18.32
CA ASP A 54 -3.52 16.71 18.40
C ASP A 54 -3.42 15.60 17.34
N VAL A 55 -4.42 15.44 16.47
CA VAL A 55 -4.39 14.43 15.39
C VAL A 55 -3.57 14.95 14.21
N LYS A 56 -2.53 14.22 13.82
CA LYS A 56 -1.65 14.60 12.70
C LYS A 56 -1.92 13.76 11.47
N ASN A 57 -2.15 14.42 10.34
CA ASN A 57 -2.17 13.77 9.03
C ASN A 57 -0.74 13.74 8.45
N VAL A 58 -0.32 12.59 7.94
CA VAL A 58 0.98 12.37 7.34
C VAL A 58 0.77 11.81 5.93
N LEU A 59 1.32 12.50 4.93
CA LEU A 59 1.33 12.05 3.55
C LEU A 59 2.68 11.41 3.24
N TYR A 60 2.67 10.17 2.78
CA TYR A 60 3.85 9.50 2.21
C TYR A 60 3.69 9.44 0.70
N SER A 61 4.66 9.96 -0.04
CA SER A 61 4.72 9.84 -1.50
C SER A 61 5.97 9.08 -1.93
N ALA A 62 5.82 8.27 -2.96
CA ALA A 62 6.88 7.54 -3.63
C ALA A 62 6.76 7.74 -5.13
N ALA A 63 7.90 7.96 -5.78
CA ALA A 63 8.02 8.06 -7.22
C ALA A 63 8.87 6.88 -7.69
N GLU A 64 8.23 5.93 -8.37
CA GLU A 64 8.92 4.82 -9.03
C GLU A 64 9.09 5.12 -10.52
N ASN A 65 9.82 4.27 -11.26
CA ASN A 65 10.10 4.49 -12.68
C ASN A 65 8.83 4.63 -13.54
N ASN A 66 7.75 3.92 -13.16
CA ASN A 66 6.53 3.78 -13.96
C ASN A 66 5.36 4.63 -13.46
N GLY A 67 5.48 5.26 -12.30
CA GLY A 67 4.41 6.09 -11.76
C GLY A 67 4.68 6.64 -10.36
N LEU A 68 3.71 7.41 -9.89
CA LEU A 68 3.65 7.99 -8.56
C LEU A 68 2.66 7.21 -7.72
N SER A 69 2.98 7.02 -6.44
CA SER A 69 2.06 6.49 -5.45
C SER A 69 2.10 7.34 -4.19
N TRP A 70 0.96 7.52 -3.54
CA TRP A 70 0.86 8.27 -2.31
C TRP A 70 -0.11 7.60 -1.35
N SER A 71 0.14 7.75 -0.06
CA SER A 71 -0.72 7.23 1.00
C SER A 71 -0.87 8.25 2.11
N LEU A 72 -2.11 8.46 2.55
CA LEU A 72 -2.45 9.38 3.63
C LEU A 72 -2.67 8.57 4.91
N TRP A 73 -2.06 9.02 6.00
CA TRP A 73 -2.12 8.34 7.30
C TRP A 73 -2.45 9.31 8.42
N GLN A 74 -3.19 8.84 9.42
CA GLN A 74 -3.46 9.54 10.66
C GLN A 74 -2.60 9.00 11.79
N LYS A 75 -1.94 9.91 12.50
CA LYS A 75 -1.25 9.64 13.76
C LYS A 75 -2.00 10.35 14.89
N VAL A 76 -2.57 9.56 15.78
CA VAL A 76 -3.25 10.04 17.00
C VAL A 76 -2.26 9.92 18.17
N PRO A 77 -2.14 10.93 19.04
CA PRO A 77 -1.31 10.81 20.24
C PRO A 77 -1.81 9.65 21.11
N GLY A 78 -0.88 8.84 21.60
CA GLY A 78 -1.19 7.63 22.37
C GLY A 78 -1.38 6.35 21.54
N GLU A 79 -1.52 6.44 20.22
CA GLU A 79 -1.49 5.26 19.35
C GLU A 79 -0.08 4.95 18.86
N THR A 80 0.38 3.71 19.04
CA THR A 80 1.69 3.25 18.57
C THR A 80 1.77 3.13 17.04
N ARG A 81 0.63 2.97 16.37
CA ARG A 81 0.56 2.75 14.92
C ARG A 81 -0.32 3.80 14.25
N SER A 82 0.18 4.40 13.17
CA SER A 82 -0.62 5.26 12.31
C SER A 82 -1.70 4.44 11.59
N ARG A 83 -2.84 5.08 11.32
CA ARG A 83 -3.97 4.49 10.60
C ARG A 83 -3.99 5.01 9.16
N PRO A 84 -4.05 4.15 8.13
CA PRO A 84 -4.18 4.61 6.76
C PRO A 84 -5.57 5.19 6.53
N LEU A 85 -5.65 6.30 5.81
CA LEU A 85 -6.89 6.93 5.35
C LEU A 85 -7.15 6.66 3.87
N GLY A 86 -6.11 6.44 3.08
CA GLY A 86 -6.26 6.19 1.65
C GLY A 86 -4.95 5.99 0.93
N PHE A 87 -5.04 5.35 -0.23
CA PHE A 87 -3.94 5.06 -1.14
C PHE A 87 -4.33 5.52 -2.54
N TRP A 88 -3.41 6.19 -3.23
CA TRP A 88 -3.59 6.65 -4.60
C TRP A 88 -2.35 6.31 -5.41
N SER A 89 -2.55 6.07 -6.70
CA SER A 89 -1.45 5.83 -7.64
C SER A 89 -1.79 6.36 -9.02
N ARG A 90 -0.79 6.90 -9.71
CA ARG A 90 -0.91 7.38 -11.09
C ARG A 90 0.31 6.93 -11.89
N SER A 91 0.06 6.25 -13.00
CA SER A 91 1.12 5.94 -13.99
C SER A 91 1.54 7.21 -14.74
N TYR A 92 2.83 7.31 -15.08
CA TYR A 92 3.29 8.36 -16.00
C TYR A 92 2.70 8.16 -17.40
N ARG A 93 2.42 9.25 -18.10
CA ARG A 93 1.89 9.21 -19.46
C ARG A 93 2.85 9.88 -20.45
N GLY A 94 3.02 9.26 -21.62
CA GLY A 94 3.81 9.84 -22.72
C GLY A 94 5.24 10.21 -22.32
N SER A 95 5.60 11.47 -22.49
CA SER A 95 6.95 12.00 -22.19
C SER A 95 7.28 12.03 -20.69
N GLU A 96 6.30 11.96 -19.79
CA GLU A 96 6.53 11.95 -18.33
C GLU A 96 7.35 10.73 -17.89
N ALA A 97 7.26 9.61 -18.61
CA ALA A 97 8.01 8.39 -18.33
C ALA A 97 9.53 8.58 -18.55
N ASN A 98 9.92 9.57 -19.36
CA ASN A 98 11.32 9.82 -19.73
C ASN A 98 12.01 10.85 -18.82
N TYR A 99 11.29 11.42 -17.85
CA TYR A 99 11.88 12.37 -16.91
C TYR A 99 12.90 11.73 -15.97
N THR A 100 13.86 12.54 -15.54
CA THR A 100 14.87 12.12 -14.57
C THR A 100 14.21 11.81 -13.21
N PRO A 101 14.78 10.90 -12.40
CA PRO A 101 14.22 10.52 -11.10
C PRO A 101 13.93 11.72 -10.19
N THR A 102 14.76 12.76 -10.24
CA THR A 102 14.57 14.00 -9.46
C THR A 102 13.31 14.76 -9.89
N VAL A 103 13.08 14.89 -11.21
CA VAL A 103 11.89 15.56 -11.74
C VAL A 103 10.62 14.75 -11.44
N LYS A 104 10.71 13.41 -11.56
CA LYS A 104 9.64 12.48 -11.17
C LYS A 104 9.27 12.60 -9.69
N GLY A 105 10.26 12.68 -8.80
CA GLY A 105 10.03 12.88 -7.37
C GLY A 105 9.29 14.18 -7.04
N ASN A 106 9.56 15.25 -7.79
CA ASN A 106 8.92 16.55 -7.59
C ASN A 106 7.46 16.59 -8.09
N LEU A 107 7.12 15.83 -9.14
CA LEU A 107 5.74 15.68 -9.62
C LEU A 107 4.79 15.07 -8.57
N GLY A 108 5.31 14.28 -7.62
CA GLY A 108 4.55 13.68 -6.53
C GLY A 108 4.42 14.54 -5.27
N ARG A 109 4.92 15.79 -5.28
CA ARG A 109 4.92 16.69 -4.11
C ARG A 109 4.03 17.93 -4.26
N LEU A 110 3.38 18.11 -5.41
CA LEU A 110 2.38 19.16 -5.65
C LEU A 110 1.03 18.76 -5.03
#